data_AF-A0A935MPL5-F1
#
_entry.id   AF-A0A935MPL5-F1
#
_cell.length_a   1.000
_cell.length_b   1.000
_cell.length_c   1.000
_cell.angle_alpha   90.00
_cell.angle_beta   90.00
_cell.angle_gamma   90.00
#
_symmetry.space_group_name_H-M   'P 1'
#
loop_
_entity.id
_entity.type
_entity.pdbx_description
1 polymer ?
#
loop_
_entity_poly.entity_id
_entity_poly.type
_entity_poly.pdbx_seq_one_letter_code
_entity_poly.pdbx_strand_id
1 'polypeptide(L)'
;MTIQNAGGNGVTLNSGNTLNGFTAGNSSGSAISGSGFGTLTVADVIVNTTGQALSLTNGTLSATFSSVTSSGGTNNVALASPLTGTLTISAGAFSGATGNSFDINGGTATINNAATIASGSARSVNVTGKTGGTVTFSGAITDTDTVSISIQILAQ
;
A
#
# COMPACT_ATOMS: atom_id res chain seq x y z
N MET A 1 -7.59 -12.18 15.50
CA MET A 1 -7.37 -13.36 14.64
C MET A 1 -6.31 -13.02 13.61
N THR A 2 -5.39 -13.93 13.30
CA THR A 2 -4.41 -13.74 12.21
C THR A 2 -4.73 -14.69 11.07
N ILE A 3 -4.71 -14.18 9.84
CA ILE A 3 -4.78 -14.98 8.62
C ILE A 3 -3.41 -15.03 7.95
N GLN A 4 -3.08 -16.15 7.33
CA GLN A 4 -1.83 -16.35 6.59
C GLN A 4 -2.07 -17.41 5.52
N ASN A 5 -1.35 -17.35 4.41
CA ASN A 5 -1.53 -18.30 3.32
C ASN A 5 -0.19 -18.78 2.76
N ALA A 6 0.01 -20.09 2.73
CA ALA A 6 1.24 -20.71 2.21
C ALA A 6 1.34 -20.64 0.67
N GLY A 7 0.22 -20.48 -0.04
CA GLY A 7 0.18 -20.40 -1.50
C GLY A 7 -0.84 -19.38 -1.99
N GLY A 8 -0.36 -18.23 -2.47
CA GLY A 8 -1.16 -17.12 -2.96
C GLY A 8 -1.31 -15.98 -1.95
N ASN A 9 -2.35 -15.17 -2.12
CA ASN A 9 -2.60 -14.00 -1.27
C ASN A 9 -3.24 -14.38 0.07
N GLY A 10 -3.06 -13.56 1.09
CA GLY A 10 -3.77 -13.73 2.37
C GLY A 10 -5.26 -13.44 2.23
N VAL A 11 -5.58 -12.33 1.56
CA VAL A 11 -6.93 -11.97 1.11
C VAL A 11 -6.87 -11.62 -0.37
N THR A 12 -7.72 -12.25 -1.17
CA THR A 12 -7.99 -11.83 -2.55
C THR A 12 -9.35 -11.12 -2.57
N LEU A 13 -9.33 -9.84 -2.93
CA LEU A 13 -10.53 -9.02 -3.03
C LEU A 13 -11.28 -9.33 -4.33
N ASN A 14 -12.61 -9.35 -4.23
CA ASN A 14 -13.52 -9.42 -5.37
C ASN A 14 -14.45 -8.20 -5.35
N SER A 15 -15.75 -8.28 -5.64
CA SER A 15 -16.66 -7.13 -5.54
C SER A 15 -17.25 -6.95 -4.14
N GLY A 16 -17.30 -5.71 -3.65
CA GLY A 16 -18.02 -5.35 -2.42
C GLY A 16 -17.39 -5.92 -1.14
N ASN A 17 -16.11 -5.63 -0.93
CA ASN A 17 -15.33 -6.22 0.16
C ASN A 17 -15.48 -5.41 1.45
N THR A 18 -15.72 -6.10 2.56
CA THR A 18 -15.62 -5.52 3.91
C THR A 18 -14.64 -6.33 4.73
N LEU A 19 -13.55 -5.70 5.15
CA LEU A 19 -12.54 -6.30 6.02
C LEU A 19 -12.64 -5.67 7.41
N ASN A 20 -12.78 -6.50 8.45
CA ASN A 20 -12.91 -6.04 9.82
C ASN A 20 -12.29 -7.00 10.84
N GLY A 21 -11.48 -6.47 11.77
CA GLY A 21 -11.15 -7.13 13.03
C GLY A 21 -10.11 -8.26 12.96
N PHE A 22 -9.21 -8.24 11.97
CA PHE A 22 -8.17 -9.27 11.83
C PHE A 22 -6.80 -8.70 11.46
N THR A 23 -5.78 -9.54 11.65
CA THR A 23 -4.41 -9.29 11.20
C THR A 23 -4.13 -10.10 9.92
N ALA A 24 -3.82 -9.43 8.81
CA ALA A 24 -3.28 -10.06 7.61
C ALA A 24 -1.79 -10.33 7.80
N GLY A 25 -1.45 -11.60 7.99
CA GLY A 25 -0.09 -12.08 8.20
C GLY A 25 0.66 -12.44 6.91
N ASN A 26 1.76 -13.18 7.07
CA ASN A 26 2.59 -13.63 5.96
C ASN A 26 1.78 -14.43 4.93
N SER A 27 2.02 -14.12 3.66
CA SER A 27 1.48 -14.86 2.53
C SER A 27 2.56 -14.98 1.44
N SER A 28 2.49 -16.01 0.60
CA SER A 28 3.47 -16.15 -0.49
C SER A 28 3.25 -15.12 -1.61
N GLY A 29 2.02 -14.64 -1.77
CA GLY A 29 1.65 -13.44 -2.55
C GLY A 29 1.58 -12.20 -1.65
N SER A 30 0.68 -11.27 -1.97
CA SER A 30 0.44 -10.12 -1.10
C SER A 30 -0.43 -10.49 0.10
N ALA A 31 -0.28 -9.81 1.23
CA ALA A 31 -1.17 -10.01 2.37
C ALA A 31 -2.63 -9.68 2.00
N ILE A 32 -2.84 -8.59 1.26
CA ILE A 32 -4.13 -8.23 0.66
C ILE A 32 -3.90 -7.81 -0.79
N SER A 33 -4.59 -8.45 -1.73
CA SER A 33 -4.50 -8.15 -3.16
C SER A 33 -5.88 -8.07 -3.81
N GLY A 34 -6.04 -7.17 -4.78
CA GLY A 34 -7.27 -7.05 -5.56
C GLY A 34 -7.06 -6.32 -6.88
N SER A 35 -7.77 -6.77 -7.92
CA SER A 35 -7.89 -6.06 -9.20
C SER A 35 -9.36 -6.00 -9.61
N GLY A 36 -9.88 -4.80 -9.91
CA GLY A 36 -11.29 -4.64 -10.28
C GLY A 36 -12.26 -4.90 -9.12
N PHE A 37 -11.85 -4.57 -7.88
CA PHE A 37 -12.47 -5.06 -6.66
C PHE A 37 -13.74 -4.29 -6.22
N GLY A 38 -14.32 -3.47 -7.10
CA GLY A 38 -15.43 -2.58 -6.72
C GLY A 38 -15.04 -1.69 -5.54
N THR A 39 -15.79 -1.75 -4.44
CA THR A 39 -15.47 -1.03 -3.20
C THR A 39 -14.77 -1.94 -2.19
N LEU A 40 -13.69 -1.43 -1.59
CA LEU A 40 -13.05 -1.99 -0.42
C LEU A 40 -13.34 -1.11 0.80
N THR A 41 -14.06 -1.65 1.77
CA THR A 41 -14.26 -1.03 3.09
C THR A 41 -13.41 -1.75 4.12
N VAL A 42 -12.60 -0.99 4.88
CA VAL A 42 -11.72 -1.53 5.92
C VAL A 42 -11.87 -0.77 7.22
N ALA A 43 -12.06 -1.51 8.31
CA ALA A 43 -12.03 -1.01 9.68
C ALA A 43 -11.25 -2.00 10.56
N ASP A 44 -10.44 -1.53 11.50
CA ASP A 44 -9.76 -2.37 12.50
C ASP A 44 -8.95 -3.55 11.91
N VAL A 45 -8.31 -3.35 10.75
CA VAL A 45 -7.41 -4.33 10.14
C VAL A 45 -5.95 -3.90 10.34
N ILE A 46 -5.13 -4.87 10.74
CA ILE A 46 -3.68 -4.74 10.79
C ILE A 46 -3.08 -5.61 9.67
N VAL A 47 -2.03 -5.13 9.02
CA VAL A 47 -1.21 -5.96 8.13
C VAL A 47 0.18 -6.08 8.74
N ASN A 48 0.69 -7.30 8.87
CA ASN A 48 2.04 -7.55 9.37
C ASN A 48 2.65 -8.73 8.61
N THR A 49 3.47 -8.43 7.62
CA THR A 49 4.01 -9.42 6.69
C THR A 49 5.49 -9.19 6.38
N THR A 50 6.22 -10.24 6.05
CA THR A 50 7.58 -10.15 5.51
C THR A 50 7.61 -10.03 3.99
N GLY A 51 6.45 -10.17 3.33
CA GLY A 51 6.26 -9.96 1.89
C GLY A 51 5.51 -8.66 1.60
N GLN A 52 4.94 -8.55 0.40
CA GLN A 52 4.13 -7.38 0.02
C GLN A 52 2.86 -7.29 0.88
N ALA A 53 2.58 -6.12 1.45
CA ALA A 53 1.37 -5.90 2.24
C ALA A 53 0.15 -5.71 1.34
N LEU A 54 0.17 -4.69 0.48
CA LEU A 54 -0.98 -4.29 -0.31
C LEU A 54 -0.64 -4.29 -1.80
N SER A 55 -1.53 -4.88 -2.61
CA SER A 55 -1.46 -4.84 -4.07
C SER A 55 -2.87 -4.57 -4.63
N LEU A 56 -3.19 -3.31 -4.85
CA LEU A 56 -4.54 -2.86 -5.17
C LEU A 56 -4.54 -2.16 -6.53
N THR A 57 -5.33 -2.68 -7.45
CA THR A 57 -5.51 -2.12 -8.79
C THR A 57 -7.00 -1.97 -9.10
N ASN A 58 -7.40 -0.87 -9.74
CA ASN A 58 -8.77 -0.68 -10.25
C ASN A 58 -9.89 -0.89 -9.18
N GLY A 59 -10.23 0.15 -8.41
CA GLY A 59 -11.29 0.07 -7.41
C GLY A 59 -11.49 1.34 -6.57
N THR A 60 -12.51 1.33 -5.73
CA THR A 60 -12.87 2.42 -4.80
C THR A 60 -12.46 2.07 -3.38
N LEU A 61 -11.72 2.96 -2.74
CA LEU A 61 -11.21 2.76 -1.39
C LEU A 61 -12.08 3.52 -0.38
N SER A 62 -12.53 2.81 0.65
CA SER A 62 -13.07 3.35 1.89
C SER A 62 -12.35 2.64 3.03
N ALA A 63 -11.02 2.76 3.04
CA ALA A 63 -10.15 1.85 3.77
C ALA A 63 -9.29 2.58 4.78
N THR A 64 -9.43 2.22 6.05
CA THR A 64 -8.53 2.65 7.12
C THR A 64 -7.89 1.42 7.78
N PHE A 65 -6.57 1.29 7.62
CA PHE A 65 -5.77 0.28 8.30
C PHE A 65 -5.16 0.88 9.57
N SER A 66 -5.33 0.21 10.71
CA SER A 66 -4.77 0.64 11.99
C SER A 66 -3.24 0.63 11.94
N SER A 67 -2.66 -0.37 11.28
CA SER A 67 -1.21 -0.44 11.01
C SER A 67 -0.94 -1.32 9.79
N VAL A 68 0.03 -0.94 8.97
CA VAL A 68 0.54 -1.77 7.87
C VAL A 68 2.06 -1.86 8.02
N THR A 69 2.56 -3.05 8.33
CA THR A 69 3.99 -3.36 8.41
C THR A 69 4.35 -4.40 7.35
N SER A 70 5.39 -4.09 6.57
CA SER A 70 5.91 -4.95 5.50
C SER A 70 7.41 -4.83 5.40
N SER A 71 8.12 -5.97 5.38
CA SER A 71 9.59 -6.00 5.31
C SER A 71 10.14 -6.65 4.03
N GLY A 72 9.34 -6.71 2.95
CA GLY A 72 9.76 -7.31 1.70
C GLY A 72 8.72 -7.27 0.58
N GLY A 73 8.95 -8.07 -0.46
CA GLY A 73 8.20 -8.09 -1.72
C GLY A 73 8.79 -7.15 -2.78
N THR A 74 8.21 -7.15 -3.99
CA THR A 74 8.61 -6.18 -5.03
C THR A 74 8.31 -4.75 -4.59
N ASN A 75 7.15 -4.53 -3.98
CA ASN A 75 6.78 -3.31 -3.28
C ASN A 75 6.20 -3.70 -1.93
N ASN A 76 6.33 -2.87 -0.91
CA ASN A 76 5.57 -3.07 0.33
C ASN A 76 4.09 -2.74 0.08
N VAL A 77 3.83 -1.66 -0.65
CA VAL A 77 2.50 -1.21 -1.08
C VAL A 77 2.55 -0.82 -2.55
N ALA A 78 1.69 -1.43 -3.36
CA ALA A 78 1.50 -1.11 -4.78
C ALA A 78 0.04 -0.71 -5.04
N LEU A 79 -0.16 0.50 -5.55
CA LEU A 79 -1.45 1.13 -5.81
C LEU A 79 -1.53 1.58 -7.27
N ALA A 80 -2.32 0.90 -8.10
CA ALA A 80 -2.35 1.14 -9.55
C ALA A 80 -3.75 1.53 -10.07
N SER A 81 -3.76 2.42 -11.05
CA SER A 81 -4.94 3.07 -11.62
C SER A 81 -5.96 2.11 -12.24
N PRO A 82 -7.27 2.45 -12.21
CA PRO A 82 -7.86 3.60 -11.51
C PRO A 82 -8.18 3.28 -10.05
N LEU A 83 -7.60 4.04 -9.11
CA LEU A 83 -8.04 4.04 -7.71
C LEU A 83 -8.75 5.34 -7.39
N THR A 84 -9.87 5.25 -6.69
CA THR A 84 -10.68 6.37 -6.20
C THR A 84 -10.97 6.23 -4.70
N GLY A 85 -11.62 7.22 -4.09
CA GLY A 85 -11.96 7.21 -2.66
C GLY A 85 -10.77 7.54 -1.77
N THR A 86 -10.68 6.93 -0.58
CA THR A 86 -9.65 7.21 0.42
C THR A 86 -9.03 5.93 0.98
N LEU A 87 -7.69 5.92 1.03
CA LEU A 87 -6.89 4.97 1.80
C LEU A 87 -6.17 5.71 2.92
N THR A 88 -6.32 5.22 4.14
CA THR A 88 -5.57 5.68 5.31
C THR A 88 -4.80 4.53 5.92
N ILE A 89 -3.50 4.70 6.07
CA ILE A 89 -2.61 3.82 6.83
C ILE A 89 -2.16 4.62 8.05
N SER A 90 -2.69 4.28 9.22
CA SER A 90 -2.54 5.08 10.44
C SER A 90 -1.20 4.89 11.15
N ALA A 91 -0.51 3.77 10.92
CA ALA A 91 0.80 3.46 11.50
C ALA A 91 1.48 2.32 10.73
N GLY A 92 2.68 1.94 11.19
CA GLY A 92 3.43 0.79 10.70
C GLY A 92 4.81 1.16 10.17
N ALA A 93 5.43 0.23 9.46
CA ALA A 93 6.76 0.42 8.89
C ALA A 93 6.94 -0.37 7.58
N PHE A 94 7.57 0.24 6.59
CA PHE A 94 7.93 -0.38 5.33
C PHE A 94 9.45 -0.47 5.18
N SER A 95 9.94 -1.64 4.79
CA SER A 95 11.36 -1.87 4.49
C SER A 95 11.55 -3.06 3.55
N GLY A 96 12.77 -3.25 3.05
CA GLY A 96 13.18 -4.49 2.37
C GLY A 96 12.54 -4.75 1.01
N ALA A 97 11.79 -3.80 0.44
CA ALA A 97 11.27 -3.94 -0.92
C ALA A 97 12.41 -3.94 -1.95
N THR A 98 12.32 -4.83 -2.94
CA THR A 98 13.32 -4.92 -4.02
C THR A 98 13.10 -3.89 -5.12
N GLY A 99 11.87 -3.36 -5.24
CA GLY A 99 11.50 -2.21 -6.07
C GLY A 99 11.13 -1.00 -5.22
N ASN A 100 10.24 -0.14 -5.72
CA ASN A 100 9.76 1.02 -4.96
C ASN A 100 9.00 0.55 -3.71
N SER A 101 9.32 1.05 -2.52
CA SER A 101 8.66 0.58 -1.29
C SER A 101 7.16 0.92 -1.28
N PHE A 102 6.83 2.18 -1.50
CA PHE A 102 5.46 2.67 -1.66
C PHE A 102 5.25 3.21 -3.07
N ASP A 103 4.54 2.46 -3.91
CA ASP A 103 4.34 2.77 -5.33
C ASP A 103 2.89 3.15 -5.62
N ILE A 104 2.69 4.37 -6.13
CA ILE A 104 1.41 4.90 -6.57
C ILE A 104 1.51 5.21 -8.06
N ASN A 105 0.68 4.56 -8.86
CA ASN A 105 0.57 4.76 -10.29
C ASN A 105 -0.87 5.14 -10.67
N GLY A 106 -1.16 6.43 -10.63
CA GLY A 106 -2.38 7.04 -11.14
C GLY A 106 -3.60 7.07 -10.21
N GLY A 107 -4.75 7.38 -10.81
CA GLY A 107 -6.03 7.50 -10.13
C GLY A 107 -6.26 8.83 -9.41
N THR A 108 -7.43 8.93 -8.77
CA THR A 108 -7.92 10.12 -8.04
C THR A 108 -8.08 9.88 -6.54
N ALA A 109 -7.72 8.70 -6.04
CA ALA A 109 -7.81 8.37 -4.61
C ALA A 109 -6.98 9.33 -3.75
N THR A 110 -7.51 9.68 -2.58
CA THR A 110 -6.75 10.33 -1.51
C THR A 110 -6.01 9.26 -0.71
N ILE A 111 -4.70 9.41 -0.57
CA ILE A 111 -3.83 8.46 0.12
C ILE A 111 -3.18 9.17 1.31
N ASN A 112 -3.40 8.65 2.52
CA ASN A 112 -2.79 9.14 3.75
C ASN A 112 -1.96 8.01 4.36
N ASN A 113 -0.65 8.20 4.47
CA ASN A 113 0.25 7.22 5.08
C ASN A 113 1.04 7.84 6.23
N ALA A 114 0.84 7.30 7.43
CA ALA A 114 1.59 7.63 8.63
C ALA A 114 2.64 6.57 9.00
N ALA A 115 2.73 5.45 8.26
CA ALA A 115 3.79 4.47 8.44
C ALA A 115 5.16 5.07 8.10
N THR A 116 6.21 4.62 8.81
CA THR A 116 7.58 4.93 8.42
C THR A 116 7.95 4.17 7.15
N ILE A 117 8.76 4.79 6.29
CA ILE A 117 9.21 4.19 5.04
C ILE A 117 10.72 4.22 5.01
N ALA A 118 11.34 3.06 5.05
CA ALA A 118 12.76 2.88 4.74
C ALA A 118 12.88 2.18 3.39
N SER A 119 13.72 2.69 2.49
CA SER A 119 13.98 2.01 1.21
C SER A 119 14.68 0.66 1.42
N GLY A 120 14.59 -0.22 0.41
CA GLY A 120 15.35 -1.46 0.34
C GLY A 120 16.37 -1.47 -0.80
N SER A 121 15.93 -1.31 -2.05
CA SER A 121 16.84 -1.30 -3.22
C SER A 121 16.49 -0.30 -4.33
N ALA A 122 15.32 0.36 -4.26
CA ALA A 122 14.93 1.45 -5.15
C ALA A 122 14.37 2.63 -4.32
N ARG A 123 13.42 3.40 -4.85
CA ARG A 123 12.88 4.57 -4.15
C ARG A 123 11.97 4.17 -2.99
N SER A 124 12.07 4.90 -1.89
CA SER A 124 11.13 4.77 -0.74
C SER A 124 9.69 5.04 -1.17
N VAL A 125 9.51 6.10 -1.96
CA VAL A 125 8.19 6.52 -2.44
C VAL A 125 8.27 6.82 -3.93
N ASN A 126 7.33 6.29 -4.70
CA ASN A 126 7.08 6.68 -6.08
C ASN A 126 5.62 7.06 -6.26
N VAL A 127 5.38 8.25 -6.81
CA VAL A 127 4.04 8.74 -7.16
C VAL A 127 4.09 9.22 -8.59
N THR A 128 3.36 8.54 -9.46
CA THR A 128 3.27 8.87 -10.90
C THR A 128 1.82 8.86 -11.36
N GLY A 129 1.54 9.59 -12.45
CA GLY A 129 0.27 9.49 -13.17
C GLY A 129 -1.01 9.93 -12.44
N LYS A 130 -0.92 10.49 -11.22
CA LYS A 130 -2.07 10.96 -10.45
C LYS A 130 -2.82 12.05 -11.22
N THR A 131 -4.12 11.89 -11.36
CA THR A 131 -5.00 12.86 -12.05
C THR A 131 -5.87 13.67 -11.10
N GLY A 132 -5.81 13.36 -9.80
CA GLY A 132 -6.54 14.06 -8.74
C GLY A 132 -6.32 13.42 -7.37
N GLY A 133 -7.02 13.92 -6.36
CA GLY A 133 -6.83 13.51 -4.96
C GLY A 133 -5.50 13.98 -4.37
N THR A 134 -5.31 13.74 -3.08
CA THR A 134 -4.10 14.13 -2.35
C THR A 134 -3.29 12.91 -1.94
N VAL A 135 -1.96 13.01 -1.95
CA VAL A 135 -1.08 12.02 -1.34
C VAL A 135 -0.35 12.69 -0.18
N THR A 136 -0.51 12.16 1.02
CA THR A 136 0.08 12.71 2.24
C THR A 136 0.90 11.64 2.94
N PHE A 137 2.15 11.97 3.23
CA PHE A 137 3.04 11.18 4.09
C PHE A 137 3.32 11.97 5.36
N SER A 138 3.01 11.39 6.52
CA SER A 138 3.26 12.00 7.83
C SER A 138 4.23 11.19 8.70
N GLY A 139 4.54 9.96 8.30
CA GLY A 139 5.62 9.16 8.87
C GLY A 139 6.99 9.56 8.30
N ALA A 140 8.06 9.18 9.00
CA ALA A 140 9.42 9.40 8.50
C ALA A 140 9.67 8.63 7.20
N ILE A 141 10.30 9.29 6.23
CA ILE A 141 10.78 8.66 5.00
C ILE A 141 12.30 8.71 5.02
N THR A 142 12.95 7.56 4.90
CA THR A 142 14.40 7.40 4.88
C THR A 142 14.78 6.64 3.62
N ASP A 143 15.31 7.37 2.65
CA ASP A 143 15.86 6.81 1.41
C ASP A 143 17.38 6.79 1.52
N THR A 144 17.98 5.60 1.56
CA THR A 144 19.44 5.42 1.62
C THR A 144 20.02 4.84 0.35
N ASP A 145 19.18 4.39 -0.58
CA ASP A 145 19.59 3.52 -1.68
C ASP A 145 19.78 4.28 -2.99
N THR A 146 19.18 5.47 -3.11
CA THR A 146 19.36 6.34 -4.27
C THR A 146 19.94 7.70 -3.87
N VAL A 147 20.99 8.15 -4.55
CA VAL A 147 21.72 9.40 -4.24
C VAL A 147 20.92 10.66 -4.65
N SER A 148 19.69 10.51 -5.14
CA SER A 148 18.93 11.61 -5.75
C SER A 148 17.50 11.69 -5.20
N ILE A 149 17.20 12.75 -4.47
CA ILE A 149 15.81 13.18 -4.22
C ILE A 149 15.33 13.90 -5.49
N SER A 150 14.58 13.21 -6.35
CA SER A 150 13.89 13.82 -7.49
C SER A 150 12.47 14.23 -7.09
N ILE A 151 12.25 15.53 -6.87
CA ILE A 151 10.90 16.11 -6.69
C ILE A 151 10.53 16.80 -8.00
N GLN A 152 9.78 16.11 -8.87
CA GLN A 152 9.27 16.70 -10.11
C GLN A 152 7.82 17.15 -9.88
N ILE A 153 7.59 18.46 -9.73
CA ILE A 153 6.24 19.03 -9.69
C ILE A 153 5.87 19.39 -11.14
N LEU A 154 5.04 18.57 -11.79
CA LEU A 154 4.38 18.98 -13.03
C LEU A 154 3.12 19.76 -12.64
N ALA A 155 3.14 21.07 -12.84
CA ALA A 155 1.90 21.82 -12.92
C ALA A 155 1.17 21.39 -14.20
N GLN A 156 -0.11 21.06 -14.08
CA GLN A 156 -1.03 20.94 -15.23
C GLN A 156 -1.44 22.34 -15.69
#